data_AF-A0A6N2CPC2-F1
#
_entry.id   AF-A0A6N2CPC2-F1
#
_cell.length_a   1.000
_cell.length_b   1.000
_cell.length_c   1.000
_cell.angle_alpha   90.00
_cell.angle_beta   90.00
_cell.angle_gamma   90.00
#
_symmetry.space_group_name_H-M   'P 1'
#
loop_
_entity.id
_entity.type
_entity.pdbx_description
1 polymer ?
#
loop_
_entity_poly.entity_id
_entity_poly.type
_entity_poly.pdbx_seq_one_letter_code
_entity_poly.pdbx_strand_id
1 'polypeptide(L)'
;MFFMIFGIAAWFLYDGYILWPDEAERYEAYAAIRDPLIKSGEAADEESSFVRLAWERHAREAGYRRNIPKERTDSAIREQRVIGWTMMSGVLLFGLWILWNHRREVRAEGDLVIGASGERVELDSITAMDRKKWKSKGIAYAIYSEGGKQRRLTLDDHKFIGCEAIILEAEKRIRARAGESEPTDSLK
;
A
#
# COMPACT_ATOMS: atom_id res chain seq x y z
N MET A 1 4.71 2.33 5.84
CA MET A 1 4.74 2.13 4.37
C MET A 1 3.66 2.93 3.64
N PHE A 2 2.37 2.81 4.00
CA PHE A 2 1.27 3.60 3.40
C PHE A 2 1.56 5.10 3.37
N PHE A 3 1.79 5.73 4.53
CA PHE A 3 2.01 7.18 4.62
C PHE A 3 3.22 7.68 3.80
N MET A 4 4.28 6.87 3.72
CA MET A 4 5.47 7.20 2.95
C MET A 4 5.16 7.27 1.45
N ILE A 5 4.51 6.23 0.90
CA ILE A 5 4.16 6.18 -0.52
C ILE A 5 3.10 7.25 -0.85
N PHE A 6 2.15 7.48 0.05
CA PHE A 6 1.17 8.55 -0.08
C PHE A 6 1.83 9.94 -0.15
N GLY A 7 2.78 10.22 0.74
CA GLY A 7 3.53 11.47 0.74
C GLY A 7 4.32 11.67 -0.57
N ILE A 8 4.96 10.62 -1.08
CA ILE A 8 5.66 10.67 -2.37
C ILE A 8 4.66 10.92 -3.51
N ALA A 9 3.55 10.20 -3.56
CA ALA A 9 2.52 10.41 -4.59
C ALA A 9 1.97 11.84 -4.57
N ALA A 10 1.69 12.38 -3.37
CA ALA A 10 1.25 13.76 -3.20
C ALA A 10 2.32 14.76 -3.66
N TRP A 11 3.61 14.49 -3.42
CA TRP A 11 4.72 15.30 -3.93
C TRP A 11 4.72 15.35 -5.46
N PHE A 12 4.62 14.20 -6.15
CA PHE A 12 4.56 14.15 -7.61
C PHE A 12 3.36 14.92 -8.18
N LEU A 13 2.21 14.84 -7.50
CA LEU A 13 1.01 15.60 -7.89
C LEU A 13 1.21 17.10 -7.66
N TYR A 14 1.79 17.50 -6.53
CA TYR A 14 2.13 18.90 -6.26
C TYR A 14 3.07 19.46 -7.33
N ASP A 15 4.11 18.70 -7.68
CA ASP A 15 5.04 19.07 -8.75
C ASP A 15 4.32 19.20 -10.10
N GLY A 16 3.48 18.24 -10.47
CA GLY A 16 2.75 18.23 -11.74
C GLY A 16 1.64 19.28 -11.87
N TYR A 17 1.02 19.73 -10.78
CA TYR A 17 -0.12 20.66 -10.83
C TYR A 17 0.21 22.09 -10.42
N ILE A 18 1.22 22.30 -9.60
CA ILE A 18 1.53 23.61 -9.01
C ILE A 18 2.95 24.01 -9.39
N LEU A 19 3.96 23.29 -8.88
CA LEU A 19 5.34 23.77 -8.97
C LEU A 19 5.89 23.86 -10.40
N TRP A 20 5.69 22.82 -11.22
CA TRP A 20 6.26 22.77 -12.56
C TRP A 20 5.50 23.63 -13.58
N PRO A 21 4.16 23.73 -13.55
CA PRO A 21 3.45 24.74 -14.33
C PRO A 21 3.90 26.17 -14.02
N ASP A 22 4.02 26.54 -12.74
CA ASP A 22 4.52 27.86 -12.32
C ASP A 22 5.99 28.07 -12.73
N GLU A 23 6.80 27.00 -12.82
CA GLU A 23 8.17 27.06 -13.32
C GLU A 23 8.22 27.22 -14.84
N ALA A 24 7.31 26.59 -15.59
CA ALA A 24 7.18 26.72 -17.04
C ALA A 24 6.84 28.17 -17.44
N GLU A 25 5.86 28.78 -16.78
CA GLU A 25 5.47 30.18 -17.05
C GLU A 25 6.63 31.15 -16.78
N ARG A 26 7.35 30.95 -15.68
CA ARG A 26 8.56 31.74 -15.38
C ARG A 26 9.66 31.49 -16.41
N TYR A 27 9.80 30.28 -16.92
CA TYR A 27 10.76 29.96 -17.97
C TYR A 27 10.44 30.66 -19.29
N GLU A 28 9.17 30.80 -19.66
CA GLU A 28 8.78 31.58 -20.84
C GLU A 28 9.17 33.06 -20.69
N ALA A 29 8.92 33.66 -19.52
CA ALA A 29 9.35 35.03 -19.23
C ALA A 29 10.89 35.17 -19.27
N TYR A 30 11.61 34.16 -18.76
CA TYR A 30 13.06 34.11 -18.84
C TYR A 30 13.56 33.98 -20.29
N ALA A 31 12.97 33.08 -21.08
CA ALA A 31 13.31 32.87 -22.49
C ALA A 31 13.08 34.13 -23.33
N ALA A 32 12.00 34.89 -23.04
CA ALA A 32 11.72 36.17 -23.69
C ALA A 32 12.80 37.25 -23.42
N ILE A 33 13.55 37.14 -22.32
CA ILE A 33 14.69 38.03 -22.01
C ILE A 33 16.00 37.45 -22.55
N ARG A 34 16.23 36.15 -22.36
CA ARG A 34 17.44 35.45 -22.77
C ARG A 34 17.62 35.47 -24.29
N ASP A 35 16.60 35.08 -25.05
CA ASP A 35 16.73 34.83 -26.48
C ASP A 35 17.11 36.09 -27.28
N PRO A 36 16.54 37.28 -27.02
CA PRO A 36 16.98 38.51 -27.68
C PRO A 36 18.42 38.89 -27.36
N LEU A 37 18.86 38.73 -26.12
CA LEU A 37 20.22 39.09 -25.67
C LEU A 37 21.30 38.21 -26.30
N ILE A 38 21.01 36.92 -26.46
CA ILE A 38 21.90 35.99 -27.15
C ILE A 38 21.89 36.29 -28.66
N LYS A 39 20.72 36.54 -29.25
CA LYS A 39 20.61 36.86 -30.69
C LYS A 39 21.25 38.18 -31.07
N SER A 40 21.24 39.18 -30.19
CA SER A 40 21.91 40.48 -30.43
C SER A 40 23.43 40.41 -30.24
N GLY A 41 23.96 39.31 -29.70
CA GLY A 41 25.38 39.15 -29.37
C GLY A 41 25.81 39.87 -28.10
N GLU A 42 24.87 40.44 -27.32
CA GLU A 42 25.14 41.06 -26.01
C GLU A 42 25.46 40.01 -24.94
N ALA A 43 25.02 38.77 -25.13
CA ALA A 43 25.36 37.62 -24.31
C ALA A 43 25.93 36.48 -25.16
N ALA A 44 27.04 35.88 -24.70
CA ALA A 44 27.64 34.72 -25.37
C ALA A 44 26.81 33.44 -25.18
N ASP A 45 26.17 33.29 -24.01
CA ASP A 45 25.37 32.13 -23.63
C ASP A 45 24.39 32.49 -22.49
N GLU A 46 23.64 31.49 -22.02
CA GLU A 46 22.68 31.61 -20.93
C GLU A 46 23.34 31.83 -19.55
N GLU A 47 24.63 31.50 -19.42
CA GLU A 47 25.39 31.64 -18.18
C GLU A 47 26.00 33.04 -18.02
N SER A 48 26.01 33.83 -19.10
CA SER A 48 26.46 35.21 -19.13
C SER A 48 25.88 36.03 -17.98
N SER A 49 26.75 36.78 -17.30
CA SER A 49 26.36 37.68 -16.21
C SER A 49 25.30 38.69 -16.63
N PHE A 50 25.24 39.04 -17.92
CA PHE A 50 24.25 39.95 -18.48
C PHE A 50 22.83 39.37 -18.45
N VAL A 51 22.67 38.10 -18.86
CA VAL A 51 21.38 37.38 -18.83
C VAL A 51 20.90 37.19 -17.39
N ARG A 52 21.82 36.85 -16.48
CA ARG A 52 21.51 36.67 -15.05
C ARG A 52 21.05 37.98 -14.39
N LEU A 53 21.71 39.10 -14.71
CA LEU A 53 21.36 40.42 -14.18
C LEU A 53 20.01 40.91 -14.74
N ALA A 54 19.76 40.68 -16.04
CA ALA A 54 18.49 41.02 -16.68
C ALA A 54 17.33 40.21 -16.07
N TRP A 55 17.51 38.91 -15.85
CA TRP A 55 16.55 38.08 -15.13
C TRP A 55 16.34 38.56 -13.69
N GLU A 56 17.39 38.85 -12.92
CA GLU A 56 17.24 39.28 -11.53
C GLU A 56 16.46 40.60 -11.42
N ARG A 57 16.66 41.53 -12.36
CA ARG A 57 15.88 42.78 -12.43
C ARG A 57 14.41 42.48 -12.72
N HIS A 58 14.13 41.69 -13.76
CA HIS A 58 12.75 41.34 -14.12
C HIS A 58 12.05 40.56 -13.00
N ALA A 59 12.73 39.59 -12.39
CA ALA A 59 12.19 38.82 -11.28
C ALA A 59 11.85 39.70 -10.08
N ARG A 60 12.63 40.74 -9.80
CA ARG A 60 12.35 41.70 -8.72
C ARG A 60 11.10 42.55 -9.02
N GLU A 61 10.93 42.97 -10.26
CA GLU A 61 9.78 43.77 -10.71
C GLU A 61 8.48 42.95 -10.75
N ALA A 62 8.57 41.71 -11.23
CA ALA A 62 7.44 40.77 -11.33
C ALA A 62 7.12 40.02 -10.01
N GLY A 63 7.94 40.21 -8.96
CA GLY A 63 7.78 39.48 -7.69
C GLY A 63 8.14 37.99 -7.76
N TYR A 64 8.89 37.57 -8.78
CA TYR A 64 9.37 36.20 -8.93
C TYR A 64 10.58 35.90 -8.05
N ARG A 65 10.85 34.60 -7.88
CA ARG A 65 12.08 34.12 -7.24
C ARG A 65 13.29 34.44 -8.11
N ARG A 66 14.42 34.77 -7.47
CA ARG A 66 15.68 35.12 -8.16
C ARG A 66 16.34 33.96 -8.88
N ASN A 67 16.02 32.71 -8.52
CA ASN A 67 16.61 31.56 -9.17
C ASN A 67 16.16 31.51 -10.64
N ILE A 68 17.07 31.07 -11.51
CA ILE A 68 16.74 30.87 -12.93
C ILE A 68 15.75 29.70 -13.02
N PRO A 69 14.58 29.89 -13.64
CA PRO A 69 13.60 28.82 -13.83
C PRO A 69 14.15 27.78 -14.81
N LYS A 70 13.81 26.51 -14.58
CA LYS A 70 14.16 25.42 -15.50
C LYS A 70 13.10 25.26 -16.57
N GLU A 71 13.51 24.82 -17.76
CA GLU A 71 12.57 24.43 -18.79
C GLU A 71 11.73 23.24 -18.35
N ARG A 72 10.41 23.40 -18.40
CA ARG A 72 9.44 22.33 -18.11
C ARG A 72 8.50 22.19 -19.30
N THR A 73 8.66 21.09 -20.02
CA THR A 73 7.77 20.77 -21.13
C THR A 73 6.44 20.20 -20.63
N ASP A 74 5.38 20.38 -21.42
CA ASP A 74 4.07 19.79 -21.14
C ASP A 74 4.13 18.26 -20.99
N SER A 75 5.03 17.60 -21.72
CA SER A 75 5.23 16.16 -21.60
C SER A 75 5.78 15.78 -20.23
N ALA A 76 6.78 16.52 -19.72
CA ALA A 76 7.37 16.29 -18.42
C ALA A 76 6.37 16.57 -17.28
N ILE A 77 5.57 17.63 -17.40
CA ILE A 77 4.49 17.94 -16.45
C ILE A 77 3.43 16.84 -16.45
N ARG A 78 3.01 16.36 -17.63
CA ARG A 78 2.05 15.26 -17.75
C ARG A 78 2.60 13.98 -17.11
N GLU A 79 3.87 13.68 -17.29
CA GLU A 79 4.52 12.51 -16.70
C GLU A 79 4.45 12.55 -15.16
N GLN A 80 4.76 13.70 -14.54
CA GLN A 80 4.62 13.88 -13.09
C GLN A 80 3.19 13.58 -12.60
N ARG A 81 2.18 14.09 -13.32
CA ARG A 81 0.77 13.83 -13.00
C ARG A 81 0.42 12.34 -13.12
N VAL A 82 0.88 11.68 -14.18
CA VAL A 82 0.63 10.25 -14.40
C VAL A 82 1.28 9.39 -13.31
N ILE A 83 2.55 9.66 -12.98
CA ILE A 83 3.26 8.96 -11.90
C ILE A 83 2.54 9.19 -10.58
N GLY A 84 2.24 10.45 -10.25
CA GLY A 84 1.54 10.83 -9.03
C GLY A 84 0.20 10.12 -8.88
N TRP A 85 -0.65 10.13 -9.91
CA TRP A 85 -1.96 9.48 -9.87
C TRP A 85 -1.88 7.96 -9.85
N THR A 86 -0.91 7.36 -10.54
CA THR A 86 -0.69 5.91 -10.50
C THR A 86 -0.32 5.46 -9.09
N MET A 87 0.64 6.15 -8.46
CA MET A 87 1.04 5.87 -7.09
C MET A 87 -0.09 6.14 -6.09
N MET A 88 -0.82 7.25 -6.25
CA MET A 88 -1.95 7.62 -5.40
C MET A 88 -3.04 6.54 -5.44
N SER A 89 -3.39 6.06 -6.63
CA SER A 89 -4.38 5.01 -6.80
C SER A 89 -3.94 3.71 -6.11
N GLY A 90 -2.68 3.30 -6.32
CA GLY A 90 -2.12 2.11 -5.69
C GLY A 90 -2.10 2.18 -4.16
N VAL A 91 -1.67 3.31 -3.59
CA VAL A 91 -1.61 3.47 -2.13
C VAL A 91 -2.99 3.52 -1.49
N LEU A 92 -3.97 4.17 -2.12
CA LEU A 92 -5.36 4.20 -1.64
C LEU A 92 -5.98 2.80 -1.65
N LEU A 93 -5.79 2.03 -2.72
CA LEU A 93 -6.24 0.63 -2.78
C LEU A 93 -5.59 -0.23 -1.69
N PHE A 94 -4.30 -0.04 -1.44
CA PHE A 94 -3.60 -0.73 -0.36
C PHE A 94 -4.13 -0.31 1.02
N GLY A 95 -4.43 0.97 1.23
CA GLY A 95 -5.05 1.47 2.46
C GLY A 95 -6.44 0.87 2.69
N LEU A 96 -7.28 0.82 1.65
CA LEU A 96 -8.58 0.16 1.69
C LEU A 96 -8.45 -1.33 2.03
N TRP A 97 -7.44 -2.00 1.45
CA TRP A 97 -7.15 -3.40 1.77
C TRP A 97 -6.73 -3.59 3.23
N ILE A 98 -5.88 -2.72 3.79
CA ILE A 98 -5.51 -2.75 5.22
C ILE A 98 -6.75 -2.58 6.09
N LEU A 99 -7.58 -1.56 5.82
CA LEU A 99 -8.79 -1.27 6.58
C LEU A 99 -9.77 -2.45 6.55
N TRP A 100 -9.95 -3.06 5.39
CA TRP A 100 -10.78 -4.26 5.28
C TRP A 100 -10.18 -5.42 6.07
N ASN A 101 -8.88 -5.67 5.93
CA ASN A 101 -8.24 -6.79 6.60
C ASN A 101 -8.20 -6.63 8.13
N HIS A 102 -8.12 -5.41 8.65
CA HIS A 102 -8.18 -5.13 10.10
C HIS A 102 -9.55 -5.46 10.72
N ARG A 103 -10.62 -5.53 9.92
CA ARG A 103 -11.95 -5.94 10.41
C ARG A 103 -12.16 -7.45 10.43
N ARG A 104 -11.20 -8.23 9.92
CA ARG A 104 -11.30 -9.69 9.88
C ARG A 104 -10.71 -10.27 11.15
N GLU A 105 -11.40 -11.25 11.72
CA GLU A 105 -10.99 -11.94 12.92
C GLU A 105 -11.46 -13.39 12.87
N VAL A 106 -10.73 -14.27 13.54
CA VAL A 106 -11.18 -15.62 13.83
C VAL A 106 -11.49 -15.68 15.31
N ARG A 107 -12.70 -16.13 15.67
CA ARG A 107 -13.14 -16.21 17.06
C ARG A 107 -13.87 -17.52 17.32
N ALA A 108 -13.72 -18.05 18.52
CA ALA A 108 -14.54 -19.15 19.02
C ALA A 108 -15.55 -18.60 20.03
N GLU A 109 -16.83 -18.91 19.82
CA GLU A 109 -17.96 -18.60 20.69
C GLU A 109 -18.58 -19.92 21.16
N GLY A 110 -18.12 -20.43 22.30
CA GLY A 110 -18.54 -21.74 22.80
C GLY A 110 -18.18 -22.86 21.81
N ASP A 111 -19.20 -23.51 21.25
CA ASP A 111 -19.05 -24.60 20.29
C ASP A 111 -18.92 -24.14 18.83
N LEU A 112 -19.00 -22.84 18.58
CA LEU A 112 -18.98 -22.25 17.24
C LEU A 112 -17.67 -21.54 16.95
N VAL A 113 -17.10 -21.76 15.78
CA VAL A 113 -15.97 -21.01 15.25
C VAL A 113 -16.44 -20.08 14.15
N ILE A 114 -16.17 -18.78 14.30
CA ILE A 114 -16.38 -17.77 13.28
C ILE A 114 -15.04 -17.54 12.57
N GLY A 115 -15.00 -17.87 11.28
CA GLY A 115 -13.82 -17.68 10.43
C GLY A 115 -13.67 -16.25 9.92
N ALA A 116 -12.47 -15.94 9.44
CA ALA A 116 -12.10 -14.60 8.98
C ALA A 116 -12.89 -14.09 7.76
N SER A 117 -13.63 -14.96 7.06
CA SER A 117 -14.51 -14.58 5.94
C SER A 117 -16.00 -14.56 6.35
N GLY A 118 -16.31 -14.72 7.63
CA GLY A 118 -17.67 -14.74 8.19
C GLY A 118 -18.33 -16.12 8.19
N GLU A 119 -17.61 -17.18 7.80
CA GLU A 119 -18.09 -18.55 7.93
C GLU A 119 -18.32 -18.92 9.40
N ARG A 120 -19.43 -19.60 9.70
CA ARG A 120 -19.78 -20.05 11.05
C ARG A 120 -19.75 -21.57 11.03
N VAL A 121 -18.82 -22.17 11.76
CA VAL A 121 -18.55 -23.61 11.73
C VAL A 121 -18.66 -24.17 13.15
N GLU A 122 -19.57 -25.10 13.38
CA GLU A 122 -19.63 -25.82 14.65
C GLU A 122 -18.41 -26.74 14.77
N LEU A 123 -17.75 -26.74 15.94
CA LEU A 123 -16.59 -27.60 16.20
C LEU A 123 -16.91 -29.09 15.98
N ASP A 124 -18.16 -29.48 16.19
CA ASP A 124 -18.62 -30.85 15.98
C ASP A 124 -18.83 -31.22 14.52
N SER A 125 -19.03 -30.22 13.65
CA SER A 125 -19.10 -30.44 12.20
C SER A 125 -17.73 -30.65 11.55
N ILE A 126 -16.64 -30.36 12.28
CA ILE A 126 -15.26 -30.57 11.79
C ILE A 126 -14.94 -32.05 11.81
N THR A 127 -14.60 -32.60 10.64
CA THR A 127 -14.32 -34.02 10.44
C THR A 127 -12.83 -34.33 10.41
N ALA A 128 -12.00 -33.36 10.03
CA ALA A 128 -10.55 -33.53 9.99
C ALA A 128 -9.83 -32.19 10.16
N MET A 129 -8.56 -32.26 10.57
CA MET A 129 -7.68 -31.11 10.71
C MET A 129 -6.40 -31.33 9.88
N ASP A 130 -6.12 -30.44 8.94
CA ASP A 130 -4.88 -30.45 8.15
C ASP A 130 -3.88 -29.44 8.72
N ARG A 131 -2.84 -29.94 9.41
CA ARG A 131 -1.76 -29.15 10.02
C ARG A 131 -0.44 -29.20 9.25
N LYS A 132 -0.43 -29.60 7.97
CA LYS A 132 0.81 -29.73 7.18
C LYS A 132 1.67 -28.47 7.15
N LYS A 133 1.03 -27.29 7.21
CA LYS A 133 1.72 -25.98 7.20
C LYS A 133 1.86 -25.34 8.58
N TRP A 134 1.43 -26.02 9.65
CA TRP A 134 1.40 -25.44 10.99
C TRP A 134 2.82 -25.14 11.51
N LYS A 135 3.71 -26.13 11.49
CA LYS A 135 5.08 -25.97 12.01
C LYS A 135 5.92 -24.91 11.29
N SER A 136 5.66 -24.68 10.01
CA SER A 136 6.47 -23.75 9.19
C SER A 136 5.82 -22.38 8.98
N LYS A 137 4.49 -22.29 9.05
CA LYS A 137 3.74 -21.07 8.71
C LYS A 137 2.65 -20.69 9.72
N GLY A 138 2.34 -21.54 10.70
CA GLY A 138 1.21 -21.33 11.61
C GLY A 138 -0.16 -21.47 10.93
N ILE A 139 -0.25 -22.18 9.80
CA ILE A 139 -1.50 -22.33 9.03
C ILE A 139 -2.02 -23.76 9.13
N ALA A 140 -3.29 -23.91 9.50
CA ALA A 140 -4.05 -25.14 9.47
C ALA A 140 -5.38 -24.98 8.73
N TYR A 141 -5.95 -26.08 8.26
CA TYR A 141 -7.27 -26.11 7.65
C TYR A 141 -8.18 -27.08 8.41
N ALA A 142 -9.25 -26.55 9.01
CA ALA A 142 -10.32 -27.35 9.57
C ALA A 142 -11.27 -27.76 8.44
N ILE A 143 -11.44 -29.06 8.26
CA ILE A 143 -12.25 -29.65 7.20
C ILE A 143 -13.64 -29.94 7.78
N TYR A 144 -14.67 -29.36 7.19
CA TYR A 144 -16.07 -29.56 7.60
C TYR A 144 -16.95 -29.85 6.39
N SER A 145 -18.15 -30.40 6.62
CA SER A 145 -19.13 -30.66 5.56
C SER A 145 -20.32 -29.73 5.71
N GLU A 146 -20.69 -29.02 4.64
CA GLU A 146 -21.84 -28.13 4.62
C GLU A 146 -22.59 -28.34 3.30
N GLY A 147 -23.88 -28.68 3.39
CA GLY A 147 -24.71 -28.96 2.21
C GLY A 147 -24.18 -30.11 1.33
N GLY A 148 -23.58 -31.13 1.96
CA GLY A 148 -23.00 -32.29 1.26
C GLY A 148 -21.69 -32.01 0.53
N LYS A 149 -21.11 -30.80 0.66
CA LYS A 149 -19.81 -30.45 0.11
C LYS A 149 -18.80 -30.24 1.21
N GLN A 150 -17.59 -30.78 1.01
CA GLN A 150 -16.48 -30.56 1.90
C GLN A 150 -15.94 -29.13 1.73
N ARG A 151 -15.84 -28.39 2.82
CA ARG A 151 -15.31 -27.03 2.90
C ARG A 151 -14.12 -27.00 3.86
N ARG A 152 -13.37 -25.90 3.79
CA ARG A 152 -12.18 -25.67 4.61
C ARG A 152 -12.27 -24.32 5.29
N LEU A 153 -12.16 -24.33 6.61
CA LEU A 153 -11.96 -23.15 7.43
C LEU A 153 -10.45 -22.96 7.61
N THR A 154 -9.94 -21.78 7.25
CA THR A 154 -8.51 -21.47 7.37
C THR A 154 -8.23 -20.90 8.75
N LEU A 155 -7.34 -21.56 9.50
CA LEU A 155 -6.87 -21.14 10.81
C LEU A 155 -5.41 -20.73 10.66
N ASP A 156 -5.14 -19.42 10.66
CA ASP A 156 -3.82 -18.83 10.41
C ASP A 156 -3.40 -18.04 11.65
N ASP A 157 -2.56 -18.65 12.48
CA ASP A 157 -2.15 -18.09 13.77
C ASP A 157 -1.16 -16.93 13.63
N HIS A 158 -0.47 -16.87 12.49
CA HIS A 158 0.37 -15.72 12.16
C HIS A 158 -0.48 -14.46 11.90
N LYS A 159 -1.70 -14.65 11.39
CA LYS A 159 -2.63 -13.58 11.05
C LYS A 159 -3.67 -13.31 12.13
N PHE A 160 -4.13 -14.33 12.85
CA PHE A 160 -5.21 -14.25 13.83
C PHE A 160 -4.79 -14.98 15.11
N ILE A 161 -4.80 -14.27 16.24
CA ILE A 161 -4.38 -14.82 17.53
C ILE A 161 -5.41 -15.83 18.04
N GLY A 162 -4.94 -16.97 18.56
CA GLY A 162 -5.78 -17.96 19.24
C GLY A 162 -6.29 -19.09 18.34
N CYS A 163 -5.77 -19.20 17.12
CA CYS A 163 -6.08 -20.31 16.23
C CYS A 163 -5.60 -21.65 16.79
N GLU A 164 -4.50 -21.69 17.56
CA GLU A 164 -4.01 -22.92 18.17
C GLU A 164 -5.02 -23.55 19.13
N ALA A 165 -5.66 -22.75 19.99
CA ALA A 165 -6.66 -23.24 20.94
C ALA A 165 -7.86 -23.87 20.22
N ILE A 166 -8.30 -23.24 19.12
CA ILE A 166 -9.39 -23.75 18.27
C ILE A 166 -9.00 -25.10 17.64
N ILE A 167 -7.75 -25.22 17.18
CA ILE A 167 -7.25 -26.46 16.59
C ILE A 167 -7.23 -27.59 17.62
N LEU A 168 -6.70 -27.33 18.81
CA LEU A 168 -6.60 -28.33 19.88
C LEU A 168 -7.98 -28.82 20.33
N GLU A 169 -8.93 -27.91 20.48
CA GLU A 169 -10.31 -28.27 20.84
C GLU A 169 -10.99 -29.08 19.73
N ALA A 170 -10.84 -28.69 18.46
CA ALA A 170 -11.37 -29.45 17.33
C ALA A 170 -10.75 -30.85 17.25
N GLU A 171 -9.43 -30.99 17.44
CA GLU A 171 -8.74 -32.29 17.47
C GLU A 171 -9.24 -33.18 18.62
N LYS A 172 -9.45 -32.60 19.81
CA LYS A 172 -10.00 -33.31 20.97
C LYS A 172 -11.37 -33.91 20.64
N ARG A 173 -12.26 -33.14 20.01
CA ARG A 173 -13.60 -33.62 19.64
C ARG A 173 -13.58 -34.66 18.52
N ILE A 174 -12.68 -34.51 17.54
CA ILE A 174 -12.48 -35.51 16.48
C ILE A 174 -12.05 -36.85 17.10
N ARG A 175 -11.07 -36.85 18.02
CA ARG A 175 -10.61 -38.07 18.71
C ARG A 175 -11.70 -38.70 19.57
N ALA A 176 -12.45 -37.89 20.31
CA ALA A 176 -13.57 -38.37 21.11
C ALA A 176 -14.63 -39.09 20.26
N ARG A 177 -14.94 -38.56 19.05
CA ARG A 177 -15.84 -39.21 18.08
C ARG A 177 -15.25 -40.49 17.49
N ALA A 178 -13.93 -40.56 17.33
CA ALA A 178 -13.24 -41.77 16.86
C ALA A 178 -13.16 -42.88 17.91
N GLY A 179 -13.55 -42.61 19.17
CA GLY A 179 -13.48 -43.58 20.27
C GLY A 179 -12.07 -43.76 20.84
N GLU A 180 -11.14 -42.86 20.53
CA GLU A 180 -9.78 -42.85 21.08
C GLU A 180 -9.79 -42.09 22.42
N SER A 181 -9.52 -42.78 23.54
CA SER A 181 -9.32 -42.14 24.84
C SER A 181 -8.00 -41.37 24.88
N GLU A 182 -7.93 -40.28 25.66
CA GLU A 182 -6.70 -39.48 25.83
C GLU A 182 -5.50 -40.39 26.14
N PRO A 183 -4.30 -40.10 25.57
CA PRO A 183 -3.10 -40.82 25.97
C PRO A 183 -2.86 -40.55 27.45
N THR A 184 -3.08 -41.58 28.26
CA THR A 184 -2.65 -41.63 29.65
C THR A 184 -1.17 -41.25 29.67
N ASP A 185 -0.84 -40.10 30.26
CA ASP A 185 0.53 -39.69 30.53
C ASP A 185 1.13 -40.71 31.51
N SER A 186 1.67 -41.78 30.96
CA SER A 186 2.33 -42.82 31.74
C SER A 186 3.70 -42.29 32.13
N LEU A 187 3.72 -41.68 33.32
CA LEU A 187 4.82 -41.67 34.27
C LEU A 187 6.03 -42.50 33.81
N LYS A 188 7.10 -41.83 33.37
CA LYS A 188 8.50 -42.14 33.71
C LYS A 188 9.34 -40.87 33.64
#